data_AF-A0A804UGN7-F1
#
_entry.id   AF-A0A804UGN7-F1
#
_cell.length_a   1.000
_cell.length_b   1.000
_cell.length_c   1.000
_cell.angle_alpha   90.00
_cell.angle_beta   90.00
_cell.angle_gamma   90.00
#
_symmetry.space_group_name_H-M   'P 1'
#
loop_
_entity.id
_entity.type
_entity.pdbx_description
1 polymer ?
#
loop_
_entity_poly.entity_id
_entity_poly.type
_entity_poly.pdbx_seq_one_letter_code
_entity_poly.pdbx_strand_id
1 'polypeptide(L)'
;MHPTLSIYGALFTIGHGAHHDFRLGESSTASPVCRLKQAKRGALLEVFEPKVVRVNGKSLDKAAKITLNGGDEIIFRSPVRHAYIFEQLHEEKSSTPA
;
A
#
# COMPACT_ATOMS: atom_id res chain seq x y z
N MET A 1 -0.14 -7.62 -19.01
CA MET A 1 -0.22 -8.11 -17.62
C MET A 1 0.24 -6.99 -16.71
N HIS A 2 -0.65 -6.43 -15.87
CA HIS A 2 -0.21 -5.52 -14.81
C HIS A 2 0.16 -6.35 -13.58
N PRO A 3 1.29 -6.07 -12.91
CA PRO A 3 1.66 -6.79 -11.70
C PRO A 3 0.58 -6.56 -10.63
N THR A 4 0.01 -7.64 -10.11
CA THR A 4 -0.90 -7.60 -8.97
C THR A 4 -0.11 -7.93 -7.71
N LEU A 5 -0.27 -7.11 -6.66
CA LEU A 5 0.35 -7.32 -5.36
C LEU A 5 -0.73 -7.67 -4.35
N SER A 6 -0.73 -8.90 -3.87
CA SER A 6 -1.66 -9.34 -2.82
C SER A 6 -1.12 -8.98 -1.45
N ILE A 7 -1.95 -8.29 -0.66
CA ILE A 7 -1.63 -7.90 0.71
C ILE A 7 -2.30 -8.91 1.65
N TYR A 8 -1.50 -9.74 2.29
CA TYR A 8 -1.97 -10.71 3.28
C TYR A 8 -1.56 -10.25 4.68
N GLY A 9 -2.51 -10.21 5.61
CA GLY A 9 -2.25 -9.91 7.03
C GLY A 9 -2.68 -8.51 7.48
N ALA A 10 -2.57 -8.30 8.80
CA ALA A 10 -3.02 -7.07 9.46
C ALA A 10 -2.07 -5.88 9.26
N LEU A 11 -0.84 -6.14 8.83
CA LEU A 11 0.22 -5.15 8.63
C LEU A 11 1.04 -5.55 7.41
N PHE A 12 1.27 -4.60 6.50
CA PHE A 12 2.08 -4.79 5.29
C PHE A 12 2.97 -3.58 5.08
N THR A 13 4.27 -3.81 4.96
CA THR A 13 5.29 -2.76 4.92
C THR A 13 5.85 -2.58 3.52
N ILE A 14 6.03 -1.33 3.13
CA ILE A 14 6.54 -0.94 1.82
C ILE A 14 7.76 -0.06 2.06
N GLY A 15 8.88 -0.39 1.42
CA GLY A 15 10.11 0.39 1.59
C GLY A 15 11.22 -0.06 0.65
N HIS A 16 12.43 0.42 0.93
CA HIS A 16 13.61 0.05 0.15
C HIS A 16 14.35 -1.11 0.82
N GLY A 17 14.74 -2.11 0.04
CA GLY A 17 15.46 -3.27 0.56
C GLY A 17 14.59 -4.48 0.92
N ALA A 18 15.24 -5.52 1.43
CA ALA A 18 14.66 -6.85 1.59
C ALA A 18 13.86 -7.06 2.90
N HIS A 19 13.87 -6.09 3.82
CA HIS A 19 13.19 -6.19 5.12
C HIS A 19 11.71 -5.78 5.08
N HIS A 20 11.18 -5.50 3.89
CA HIS A 20 9.82 -5.04 3.68
C HIS A 20 9.05 -6.03 2.81
N ASP A 21 7.74 -6.13 3.05
CA ASP A 21 6.86 -7.05 2.32
C ASP A 21 6.81 -6.69 0.82
N PHE A 22 6.86 -5.39 0.51
CA PHE A 22 7.04 -4.89 -0.85
C PHE A 22 8.25 -3.96 -0.97
N ARG A 23 9.16 -4.33 -1.89
CA ARG A 23 10.42 -3.65 -2.16
C ARG A 23 10.29 -2.69 -3.34
N LEU A 24 10.47 -1.39 -3.09
CA LEU A 24 10.45 -0.36 -4.12
C LEU A 24 11.77 -0.23 -4.91
N GLY A 25 12.88 -0.71 -4.34
CA GLY A 25 14.20 -0.64 -4.95
C GLY A 25 15.32 -1.20 -4.07
N GLU A 26 16.56 -1.05 -4.53
CA GLU A 26 17.76 -1.54 -3.86
C GLU A 26 18.35 -0.45 -2.95
N SER A 27 17.85 -0.32 -1.73
CA SER A 27 18.51 0.45 -0.68
C SER A 27 18.42 -0.32 0.64
N SER A 28 19.37 -0.11 1.54
CA SER A 28 19.48 -0.79 2.84
C SER A 28 18.80 -0.02 3.98
N THR A 29 17.98 0.99 3.69
CA THR A 29 17.23 1.72 4.73
C THR A 29 16.25 0.80 5.43
N ALA A 30 16.42 0.57 6.73
CA ALA A 30 15.48 -0.22 7.52
C ALA A 30 14.13 0.49 7.74
N SER A 31 14.06 1.81 7.53
CA SER A 31 12.82 2.56 7.67
C SER A 31 11.89 2.31 6.48
N PRO A 32 10.63 1.91 6.72
CA PRO A 32 9.66 1.79 5.64
C PRO A 32 9.35 3.16 5.03
N VAL A 33 8.94 3.18 3.76
CA VAL A 33 8.34 4.34 3.09
C VAL A 33 6.92 4.58 3.63
N CYS A 34 6.14 3.51 3.69
CA CYS A 34 4.81 3.50 4.29
C CYS A 34 4.45 2.09 4.76
N ARG A 35 3.34 1.97 5.48
CA ARG A 35 2.73 0.67 5.77
C ARG A 35 1.22 0.73 5.64
N LEU A 36 0.65 -0.40 5.27
CA LEU A 36 -0.77 -0.64 5.21
C LEU A 36 -1.18 -1.46 6.44
N LYS A 37 -2.34 -1.11 7.00
CA LYS A 37 -3.00 -1.86 8.06
C LYS A 37 -4.42 -2.16 7.66
N GLN A 38 -4.93 -3.30 8.10
CA GLN A 38 -6.35 -3.58 7.97
C GLN A 38 -7.16 -2.53 8.73
N ALA A 39 -8.18 -1.97 8.08
CA ALA A 39 -9.14 -1.06 8.68
C ALA A 39 -10.56 -1.65 8.54
N LYS A 40 -11.53 -1.12 9.29
CA LYS A 40 -12.93 -1.56 9.22
C LYS A 40 -13.53 -1.40 7.81
N ARG A 41 -13.05 -0.41 7.05
CA ARG A 41 -13.37 -0.13 5.65
C ARG A 41 -12.06 0.18 4.95
N GLY A 42 -11.69 -0.60 3.93
CA GLY A 42 -10.43 -0.43 3.22
C GLY A 42 -9.18 -0.75 4.05
N ALA A 43 -8.10 -0.03 3.77
CA ALA A 43 -6.81 -0.16 4.46
C ALA A 43 -6.29 1.18 4.95
N LEU A 44 -5.76 1.24 6.17
CA LEU A 44 -5.09 2.42 6.70
C LEU A 44 -3.65 2.49 6.17
N LEU A 45 -3.33 3.52 5.41
CA LEU A 45 -1.98 3.86 4.95
C LEU A 45 -1.34 4.85 5.92
N GLU A 46 -0.21 4.45 6.53
CA GLU A 46 0.63 5.32 7.37
C GLU A 46 1.96 5.60 6.66
N VAL A 47 2.29 6.88 6.46
CA VAL A 47 3.48 7.31 5.70
C VAL A 47 4.63 7.70 6.64
N PHE A 48 5.84 7.24 6.33
CA PHE A 48 7.06 7.53 7.09
C PHE A 48 8.07 8.34 6.26
N GLU A 49 8.09 8.16 4.95
CA GLU A 49 8.93 8.93 4.03
C GLU A 49 8.10 10.02 3.31
N PRO A 50 8.43 11.31 3.50
CA PRO A 50 7.66 12.40 2.91
C PRO A 50 7.83 12.46 1.40
N LYS A 51 6.78 12.87 0.67
CA LYS A 51 6.81 13.16 -0.78
C LYS A 51 7.13 11.97 -1.71
N VAL A 52 7.24 10.76 -1.18
CA VAL A 52 7.40 9.52 -1.98
C VAL A 52 6.05 8.94 -2.37
N VAL A 53 5.07 8.97 -1.47
CA VAL A 53 3.74 8.37 -1.68
C VAL A 53 2.76 9.43 -2.17
N ARG A 54 2.06 9.14 -3.28
CA ARG A 54 0.91 9.92 -3.74
C ARG A 54 -0.33 9.03 -3.78
N VAL A 55 -1.47 9.57 -3.36
CA VAL A 55 -2.76 8.89 -3.48
C VAL A 55 -3.74 9.78 -4.22
N ASN A 56 -4.35 9.25 -5.29
CA ASN A 56 -5.20 9.98 -6.23
C ASN A 56 -4.56 11.31 -6.66
N GLY A 57 -3.28 11.24 -7.03
CA GLY A 57 -2.49 12.41 -7.42
C GLY A 57 -2.05 13.34 -6.27
N LYS A 58 -2.50 13.19 -5.02
CA LYS A 58 -2.09 14.04 -3.89
C LYS A 58 -0.84 13.49 -3.21
N SER A 59 0.19 14.32 -3.04
CA SER A 59 1.40 13.95 -2.29
C SER A 59 1.11 13.88 -0.81
N LEU A 60 1.61 12.83 -0.14
CA LEU A 60 1.48 12.65 1.30
C LEU A 60 2.77 13.05 2.01
N ASP A 61 2.62 13.74 3.12
CA ASP A 61 3.71 14.10 4.02
C ASP A 61 4.01 12.99 5.03
N LYS A 62 5.16 13.10 5.70
CA LYS A 62 5.51 12.21 6.81
C LYS A 62 4.44 12.27 7.90
N ALA A 63 4.15 11.11 8.49
CA ALA A 63 3.11 10.91 9.49
C ALA A 63 1.67 11.08 8.98
N ALA A 64 1.46 11.31 7.69
CA ALA A 64 0.12 11.25 7.10
C ALA A 64 -0.51 9.86 7.34
N LYS A 65 -1.79 9.88 7.70
CA LYS A 65 -2.62 8.68 7.86
C LYS A 65 -3.88 8.85 7.04
N ILE A 66 -4.09 7.98 6.07
CA ILE A 66 -5.27 8.01 5.22
C ILE A 66 -5.86 6.61 5.06
N THR A 67 -7.16 6.53 4.86
CA THR A 67 -7.84 5.27 4.52
C THR A 67 -7.91 5.14 3.01
N LEU A 68 -7.35 4.06 2.48
CA LEU A 68 -7.47 3.65 1.09
C LEU A 68 -8.75 2.84 0.88
N ASN A 69 -9.47 3.15 -0.19
CA ASN A 69 -10.68 2.47 -0.62
C ASN A 69 -10.49 1.89 -2.03
N GLY A 70 -11.33 0.91 -2.40
CA GLY A 70 -11.29 0.31 -3.74
C GLY A 70 -11.30 1.38 -4.84
N GLY A 71 -10.41 1.24 -5.82
CA GLY A 71 -10.21 2.21 -6.90
C GLY A 71 -9.21 3.34 -6.62
N ASP A 72 -8.70 3.50 -5.39
CA ASP A 72 -7.71 4.53 -5.10
C ASP A 72 -6.36 4.23 -5.79
N GLU A 73 -5.84 5.21 -6.54
CA GLU A 73 -4.53 5.13 -7.18
C GLU A 73 -3.43 5.46 -6.16
N ILE A 74 -2.43 4.60 -6.05
CA ILE A 74 -1.24 4.79 -5.23
C ILE A 74 -0.03 4.86 -6.16
N ILE A 75 0.75 5.94 -6.05
CA ILE A 75 2.01 6.10 -6.77
C ILE A 75 3.15 6.25 -5.77
N PHE A 76 4.18 5.42 -5.93
CA PHE A 76 5.47 5.57 -5.26
C PHE A 76 6.45 6.22 -6.21
N ARG A 77 7.07 7.32 -5.79
CA ARG A 77 8.12 8.01 -6.53
C ARG A 77 9.44 7.86 -5.80
N SER A 78 10.32 7.01 -6.34
CA SER A 78 11.79 6.96 -6.12
C SER A 78 12.25 5.52 -5.84
N PRO A 79 13.41 5.10 -6.36
CA PRO A 79 14.09 5.67 -7.54
C PRO A 79 13.29 5.40 -8.83
N VAL A 80 12.42 4.38 -8.82
CA VAL A 80 11.54 4.00 -9.92
C VAL A 80 10.10 4.40 -9.56
N ARG A 81 9.30 4.76 -10.57
CA ARG A 81 7.86 5.00 -10.40
C ARG A 81 7.13 3.67 -10.34
N HIS A 82 6.44 3.42 -9.24
CA HIS A 82 5.48 2.31 -9.12
C HIS A 82 4.07 2.88 -9.01
N ALA A 83 3.11 2.32 -9.73
CA ALA A 83 1.72 2.76 -9.71
C ALA A 83 0.79 1.55 -9.56
N TYR A 84 -0.15 1.64 -8.63
CA TYR A 84 -1.10 0.58 -8.28
C TYR A 84 -2.49 1.16 -8.07
N ILE A 85 -3.51 0.36 -8.31
CA ILE A 85 -4.88 0.62 -7.87
C ILE A 85 -5.14 -0.28 -6.67
N PHE A 86 -5.58 0.29 -5.56
CA PHE A 86 -5.98 -0.48 -4.39
C PHE A 86 -7.34 -1.11 -4.65
N GLU A 87 -7.45 -2.41 -4.38
CA GLU A 87 -8.70 -3.16 -4.46
C GLU A 87 -8.89 -3.94 -3.16
N GLN A 88 -10.08 -3.82 -2.57
CA GLN A 88 -10.44 -4.61 -1.39
C GLN A 88 -11.14 -5.89 -1.86
N LEU A 89 -10.51 -7.04 -1.63
CA LEU A 89 -11.16 -8.32 -1.85
C LEU A 89 -12.25 -8.49 -0.80
N HIS A 90 -13.49 -8.64 -1.24
CA HIS A 90 -14.55 -9.11 -0.39
C HIS A 90 -14.38 -10.62 -0.23
N GLU A 91 -14.43 -11.12 1.02
CA GLU A 91 -14.74 -12.54 1.21
C GLU A 91 -16.12 -12.74 0.58
N GLU A 92 -16.14 -13.44 -0.56
CA GLU A 92 -17.37 -14.03 -1.05
C GLU A 92 -17.84 -14.95 0.06
N LYS A 93 -18.84 -14.53 0.84
CA LYS A 93 -19.63 -15.49 1.60
C LYS A 93 -20.18 -16.43 0.54
N SER A 94 -19.60 -17.62 0.44
CA SER A 94 -20.23 -18.77 -0.16
C SER A 94 -21.44 -19.12 0.72
N SER A 95 -22.47 -18.28 0.70
CA SER A 95 -23.82 -18.69 1.06
C SER A 95 -24.31 -19.48 -0.13
N THR A 96 -23.91 -20.76 -0.21
CA THR A 96 -24.69 -21.75 -0.95
C THR A 96 -26.07 -21.76 -0.28
N PRO A 97 -27.15 -21.30 -0.92
CA PRO A 97 -28.48 -21.52 -0.39
C PRO A 97 -28.79 -23.01 -0.57
N ALA A 98 -29.07 -23.70 0.53
CA ALA A 98 -29.88 -24.91 0.51
C ALA A 98 -31.30 -24.53 0.90
#